data_AF-A0A0M4RP04-F1
#
_entry.id   AF-A0A0M4RP04-F1
#
_cell.length_a   1.000
_cell.length_b   1.000
_cell.length_c   1.000
_cell.angle_alpha   90.00
_cell.angle_beta   90.00
_cell.angle_gamma   90.00
#
_symmetry.space_group_name_H-M   'P 1'
#
loop_
_entity.id
_entity.type
_entity.pdbx_description
1 polymer ?
#
loop_
_entity_poly.entity_id
_entity_poly.type
_entity_poly.pdbx_seq_one_letter_code
_entity_poly.pdbx_strand_id
1 'polypeptide(L)'
;MSTSQNGARRGSREQADKYTEFVSRGFGKDLAKRLGLPQPAILRRYEPGSPLVEGPVLVLGQSAGADAVATVLLDWNQDVRRHATPKEKLGAVVVVLDELSHPDQLSAPIRELGASVRDLARNARVVTVSRTGLVEDAPEVAAARNGVDGIVRSLAKELRAGATANGVLLANGIQANASSAMAALRFFLSGRSAFVDGQFLTASSEGAPAGGGAAQDWAKPLEGRVAVVTGAARGIGAAIARTLARDGAKVIAVDVPAAGDLLAQLANEIHGTALQLDITVAEAGARILDHAAQRYGRLDIVVHNAGITRDKLLANMDAARWDSVMAVNIASQLRMNQAFLASSHFRANPRIISVASTSGIAGNRGQTNYAASKAAVMGMVRSTAPLLAASGGTVNAVAPGFIETDMTAKIPFATREVARRLNSLQQGGKPGDVAEAIAFFASEAAAGVTANVLRVCGQNLVGQ
;
A
#
# COMPACT_ATOMS: atom_id res chain seq x y z
N MET A 1 -21.84 -23.82 40.23
CA MET A 1 -21.71 -22.45 40.76
C MET A 1 -20.60 -21.76 39.98
N SER A 2 -21.00 -20.73 39.24
CA SER A 2 -20.17 -19.90 38.38
C SER A 2 -19.32 -18.95 39.23
N THR A 3 -18.01 -18.90 38.99
CA THR A 3 -17.17 -17.77 39.42
C THR A 3 -16.35 -17.31 38.22
N SER A 4 -16.76 -16.18 37.68
CA SER A 4 -16.16 -15.42 36.60
C SER A 4 -14.74 -14.96 36.95
N GLN A 5 -13.77 -15.24 36.07
CA GLN A 5 -12.52 -14.49 36.02
C GLN A 5 -12.55 -13.57 34.78
N ASN A 6 -12.93 -12.32 35.02
CA ASN A 6 -12.81 -11.24 34.04
C ASN A 6 -11.36 -10.71 34.09
N GLY A 7 -10.48 -11.34 33.31
CA GLY A 7 -9.12 -10.84 33.06
C GLY A 7 -9.15 -9.68 32.07
N ALA A 8 -8.93 -8.47 32.57
CA ALA A 8 -8.90 -7.25 31.77
C ALA A 8 -7.78 -7.27 30.71
N ARG A 9 -8.17 -7.48 29.44
CA ARG A 9 -7.33 -7.17 28.26
C ARG A 9 -7.15 -5.65 28.16
N ARG A 10 -6.06 -5.11 28.72
CA ARG A 10 -5.58 -3.77 28.35
C ARG A 10 -4.83 -3.87 27.03
N GLY A 11 -5.58 -3.91 25.92
CA GLY A 11 -5.04 -3.61 24.60
C GLY A 11 -4.64 -2.14 24.53
N SER A 12 -3.51 -1.86 23.88
CA SER A 12 -3.09 -0.50 23.53
C SER A 12 -4.25 0.23 22.88
N ARG A 13 -4.76 1.29 23.53
CA ARG A 13 -5.78 2.16 22.92
C ARG A 13 -5.14 2.85 21.73
N GLU A 14 -5.40 2.32 20.53
CA GLU A 14 -5.31 3.07 19.28
C GLU A 14 -5.98 4.41 19.53
N GLN A 15 -5.26 5.52 19.31
CA GLN A 15 -5.84 6.86 19.39
C GLN A 15 -6.71 7.03 18.14
N ALA A 16 -7.87 6.37 18.13
CA ALA A 16 -8.85 6.46 17.08
C ALA A 16 -9.31 7.91 16.92
N ASP A 17 -9.65 8.31 15.70
CA ASP A 17 -10.33 9.56 15.40
C ASP A 17 -11.69 9.60 16.12
N LYS A 18 -11.66 10.00 17.39
CA LYS A 18 -12.83 10.10 18.28
C LYS A 18 -13.91 11.01 17.71
N TYR A 19 -13.50 11.99 16.90
CA TYR A 19 -14.42 12.84 16.19
C TYR A 19 -15.19 12.04 15.14
N THR A 20 -14.49 11.32 14.26
CA THR A 20 -15.12 10.46 13.24
C THR A 20 -16.04 9.41 13.87
N GLU A 21 -15.63 8.78 14.98
CA GLU A 21 -16.48 7.80 15.68
C GLU A 21 -17.75 8.44 16.28
N PHE A 22 -17.64 9.64 16.86
CA PHE A 22 -18.78 10.37 17.41
C PHE A 22 -19.74 10.85 16.32
N VAL A 23 -19.24 11.47 15.24
CA VAL A 23 -20.10 12.04 14.19
C VAL A 23 -20.68 10.99 13.24
N SER A 24 -20.28 9.72 13.36
CA SER A 24 -20.75 8.63 12.50
C SER A 24 -21.81 7.72 13.15
N ARG A 25 -22.13 7.90 14.44
CA ARG A 25 -23.04 7.01 15.20
C ARG A 25 -24.08 7.78 16.02
N GLY A 26 -25.30 7.23 16.06
CA GLY A 26 -26.39 7.66 16.97
C GLY A 26 -26.62 9.18 17.03
N PHE A 27 -26.76 9.70 18.25
CA PHE A 27 -26.99 11.14 18.53
C PHE A 27 -25.90 12.06 17.93
N GLY A 28 -24.64 11.64 17.94
CA GLY A 28 -23.54 12.46 17.40
C GLY A 28 -23.64 12.66 15.88
N LYS A 29 -24.16 11.67 15.14
CA LYS A 29 -24.48 11.79 13.72
C LYS A 29 -25.58 12.82 13.46
N ASP A 30 -26.65 12.80 14.24
CA ASP A 30 -27.77 13.73 14.05
C ASP A 30 -27.37 15.17 14.40
N LEU A 31 -26.57 15.34 15.45
CA LEU A 31 -26.03 16.65 15.84
C LEU A 31 -25.08 17.20 14.78
N ALA A 32 -24.12 16.39 14.30
CA ALA A 32 -23.18 16.81 13.26
C ALA A 32 -23.91 17.16 11.95
N LYS A 33 -24.95 16.41 11.57
CA LYS A 33 -25.78 16.73 10.40
C LYS A 33 -26.50 18.07 10.56
N ARG A 34 -27.06 18.36 11.73
CA ARG A 34 -27.70 19.66 12.04
C ARG A 34 -26.73 20.83 12.03
N LEU A 35 -25.47 20.58 12.41
CA LEU A 35 -24.40 21.58 12.49
C LEU A 35 -23.57 21.69 11.19
N GLY A 36 -23.89 20.91 10.14
CA GLY A 36 -23.13 20.91 8.88
C GLY A 36 -21.69 20.40 9.01
N LEU A 37 -21.41 19.60 10.04
CA LEU A 37 -20.06 19.10 10.33
C LEU A 37 -19.67 17.96 9.39
N PRO A 38 -18.40 17.88 8.94
CA PRO A 38 -17.91 16.78 8.11
C PRO A 38 -18.11 15.41 8.77
N GLN A 39 -18.69 14.46 8.01
CA GLN A 39 -18.93 13.09 8.45
C GLN A 39 -18.15 12.12 7.55
N PRO A 40 -16.84 11.98 7.74
CA PRO A 40 -16.04 11.02 6.98
C PRO A 40 -16.58 9.60 7.19
N ALA A 41 -16.48 8.78 6.14
CA ALA A 41 -16.92 7.39 6.23
C ALA A 41 -15.98 6.57 7.13
N ILE A 42 -16.55 5.63 7.90
CA ILE A 42 -15.73 4.59 8.52
C ILE A 42 -15.25 3.67 7.40
N LEU A 43 -13.93 3.67 7.17
CA LEU A 43 -13.31 2.87 6.11
C LEU A 43 -13.32 1.39 6.47
N ARG A 44 -13.81 0.57 5.55
CA ARG A 44 -13.73 -0.90 5.60
C ARG A 44 -12.28 -1.34 5.44
N ARG A 45 -11.70 -1.87 6.52
CA ARG A 45 -10.34 -2.41 6.56
C ARG A 45 -10.37 -3.93 6.59
N TYR A 46 -9.26 -4.56 6.23
CA TYR A 46 -9.16 -6.02 6.22
C TYR A 46 -9.20 -6.61 7.62
N GLU A 47 -10.00 -7.66 7.78
CA GLU A 47 -10.02 -8.55 8.93
C GLU A 47 -9.92 -10.00 8.42
N PRO A 48 -9.22 -10.91 9.13
CA PRO A 48 -9.18 -12.32 8.74
C PRO A 48 -10.58 -12.90 8.55
N GLY A 49 -10.81 -13.56 7.42
CA GLY A 49 -12.11 -14.13 7.04
C GLY A 49 -13.13 -13.13 6.48
N SER A 50 -12.84 -11.83 6.42
CA SER A 50 -13.72 -10.88 5.74
C SER A 50 -13.82 -11.16 4.23
N PRO A 51 -15.00 -10.94 3.61
CA PRO A 51 -15.18 -11.18 2.18
C PRO A 51 -14.26 -10.27 1.34
N LEU A 52 -13.94 -10.64 0.10
CA LEU A 52 -13.16 -9.77 -0.78
C LEU A 52 -13.94 -8.47 -1.07
N VAL A 53 -15.12 -8.61 -1.68
CA VAL A 53 -16.06 -7.52 -1.96
C VAL A 53 -17.37 -7.78 -1.22
N GLU A 54 -18.02 -6.72 -0.74
CA GLU A 54 -19.37 -6.78 -0.16
C GLU A 54 -20.41 -6.38 -1.22
N GLY A 55 -21.02 -7.37 -1.86
CA GLY A 55 -22.00 -7.18 -2.93
C GLY A 55 -21.46 -7.52 -4.33
N PRO A 56 -22.30 -7.40 -5.38
CA PRO A 56 -21.93 -7.74 -6.74
C PRO A 56 -20.80 -6.87 -7.29
N VAL A 57 -20.01 -7.46 -8.19
CA VAL A 57 -18.95 -6.82 -8.97
C VAL A 57 -19.43 -6.64 -10.41
N LEU A 58 -19.58 -5.39 -10.83
CA LEU A 58 -19.88 -5.07 -12.23
C LEU A 58 -18.57 -5.02 -13.02
N VAL A 59 -18.42 -5.85 -14.05
CA VAL A 59 -17.27 -5.79 -14.97
C VAL A 59 -17.73 -5.14 -16.26
N LEU A 60 -17.12 -4.03 -16.62
CA LEU A 60 -17.36 -3.24 -17.82
C LEU A 60 -16.23 -3.43 -18.84
N GLY A 61 -16.55 -3.32 -20.12
CA GLY A 61 -15.62 -3.53 -21.24
C GLY A 61 -16.03 -4.73 -22.12
N GLN A 62 -15.73 -4.63 -23.41
CA GLN A 62 -16.10 -5.61 -24.45
C GLN A 62 -14.91 -6.43 -24.97
N SER A 63 -13.70 -6.21 -24.45
CA SER A 63 -12.51 -6.96 -24.86
C SER A 63 -12.54 -8.39 -24.32
N ALA A 64 -11.75 -9.27 -24.95
CA ALA A 64 -11.51 -10.62 -24.41
C ALA A 64 -10.89 -10.57 -23.00
N GLY A 65 -10.11 -9.51 -22.72
CA GLY A 65 -9.59 -9.23 -21.38
C GLY A 65 -10.71 -9.01 -20.35
N ALA A 66 -11.80 -8.33 -20.72
CA ALA A 66 -12.94 -8.10 -19.84
C ALA A 66 -13.65 -9.42 -19.45
N ASP A 67 -13.84 -10.33 -20.41
CA ASP A 67 -14.42 -11.64 -20.16
C ASP A 67 -13.50 -12.53 -19.31
N ALA A 68 -12.19 -12.45 -19.56
CA ALA A 68 -11.19 -13.17 -18.76
C ALA A 68 -11.16 -12.68 -17.31
N VAL A 69 -11.23 -11.37 -17.08
CA VAL A 69 -11.31 -10.78 -15.73
C VAL A 69 -12.60 -11.21 -15.03
N ALA A 70 -13.75 -11.21 -15.73
CA ALA A 70 -15.01 -11.68 -15.17
C ALA A 70 -14.93 -13.16 -14.75
N THR A 71 -14.28 -14.00 -15.55
CA THR A 71 -14.06 -15.43 -15.24
C THR A 71 -13.22 -15.59 -13.96
N VAL A 72 -12.10 -14.87 -13.84
CA VAL A 72 -11.27 -14.92 -12.63
C VAL A 72 -12.02 -14.46 -11.37
N LEU A 73 -12.89 -13.45 -11.50
CA LEU A 73 -13.71 -12.98 -10.39
C LEU A 73 -14.75 -14.03 -9.95
N LEU A 74 -15.33 -14.78 -10.89
CA LEU A 74 -16.19 -15.92 -10.59
C LEU A 74 -15.41 -17.03 -9.87
N ASP A 75 -14.18 -17.33 -10.30
CA ASP A 75 -13.29 -18.31 -9.63
C ASP A 75 -12.93 -17.89 -8.20
N TRP A 76 -12.92 -16.58 -7.92
CA TRP A 76 -12.79 -16.03 -6.56
C TRP A 76 -14.10 -16.01 -5.77
N ASN A 77 -15.15 -16.69 -6.26
CA ASN A 77 -16.49 -16.73 -5.68
C ASN A 77 -17.10 -15.34 -5.50
N GLN A 78 -16.89 -14.41 -6.44
CA GLN A 78 -17.59 -13.13 -6.46
C GLN A 78 -18.87 -13.23 -7.31
N ASP A 79 -19.93 -12.51 -6.92
CA ASP A 79 -21.12 -12.33 -7.75
C ASP A 79 -20.80 -11.31 -8.84
N VAL A 80 -20.83 -11.72 -10.12
CA VAL A 80 -20.37 -10.90 -11.25
C VAL A 80 -21.52 -10.52 -12.18
N ARG A 81 -21.60 -9.23 -12.52
CA ARG A 81 -22.47 -8.70 -13.58
C ARG A 81 -21.64 -8.18 -14.74
N ARG A 82 -22.12 -8.39 -15.96
CA ARG A 82 -21.54 -7.81 -17.19
C ARG A 82 -22.28 -6.58 -17.70
N HIS A 83 -23.42 -6.25 -17.07
CA HIS A 83 -24.24 -5.08 -17.37
C HIS A 83 -24.78 -4.47 -16.08
N ALA A 84 -24.89 -3.13 -16.07
CA ALA A 84 -25.47 -2.43 -14.93
C ALA A 84 -26.92 -2.87 -14.69
N THR A 85 -27.24 -3.24 -13.45
CA THR A 85 -28.61 -3.57 -13.03
C THR A 85 -29.16 -2.41 -12.20
N PRO A 86 -30.23 -1.73 -12.62
CA PRO A 86 -30.72 -0.54 -11.92
C PRO A 86 -31.08 -0.82 -10.46
N LYS A 87 -30.67 0.08 -9.56
CA LYS A 87 -30.99 0.06 -8.10
C LYS A 87 -30.36 -1.07 -7.30
N GLU A 88 -29.51 -1.89 -7.90
CA GLU A 88 -28.72 -2.88 -7.16
C GLU A 88 -27.49 -2.23 -6.54
N LYS A 89 -27.16 -2.54 -5.28
CA LYS A 89 -25.98 -1.98 -4.62
C LYS A 89 -24.72 -2.74 -4.99
N LEU A 90 -23.84 -2.09 -5.75
CA LEU A 90 -22.58 -2.65 -6.24
C LEU A 90 -21.48 -2.52 -5.21
N GLY A 91 -20.82 -3.63 -4.88
CA GLY A 91 -19.63 -3.64 -4.04
C GLY A 91 -18.39 -3.18 -4.79
N ALA A 92 -18.34 -3.43 -6.10
CA ALA A 92 -17.27 -2.93 -6.96
C ALA A 92 -17.69 -2.76 -8.42
N VAL A 93 -16.92 -1.95 -9.14
CA VAL A 93 -16.95 -1.83 -10.61
C VAL A 93 -15.53 -2.00 -11.13
N VAL A 94 -15.31 -2.94 -12.04
CA VAL A 94 -14.04 -3.16 -12.74
C VAL A 94 -14.22 -2.75 -14.19
N VAL A 95 -13.44 -1.78 -14.68
CA VAL A 95 -13.54 -1.27 -16.06
C VAL A 95 -12.31 -1.68 -16.85
N VAL A 96 -12.48 -2.57 -17.80
CA VAL A 96 -11.39 -3.10 -18.61
C VAL A 96 -11.28 -2.31 -19.92
N LEU A 97 -10.12 -1.69 -20.09
CA LEU A 97 -9.76 -0.70 -21.11
C LEU A 97 -8.37 -1.04 -21.70
N ASP A 98 -8.09 -2.34 -21.87
CA ASP A 98 -6.78 -2.88 -22.23
C ASP A 98 -6.44 -2.77 -23.73
N GLU A 99 -7.45 -2.53 -24.56
CA GLU A 99 -7.37 -2.44 -26.03
C GLU A 99 -7.56 -0.99 -26.57
N LEU A 100 -7.50 0.03 -25.72
CA LEU A 100 -7.65 1.42 -26.16
C LEU A 100 -6.60 1.82 -27.20
N SER A 101 -7.09 2.29 -28.34
CA SER A 101 -6.31 2.81 -29.47
C SER A 101 -6.72 4.22 -29.92
N HIS A 102 -7.90 4.71 -29.51
CA HIS A 102 -8.37 6.06 -29.84
C HIS A 102 -9.23 6.65 -28.69
N PRO A 103 -9.16 7.97 -28.40
CA PRO A 103 -9.91 8.57 -27.29
C PRO A 103 -11.42 8.36 -27.32
N ASP A 104 -12.05 8.29 -28.49
CA ASP A 104 -13.50 8.09 -28.63
C ASP A 104 -14.00 6.78 -28.00
N GLN A 105 -13.12 5.77 -27.90
CA GLN A 105 -13.42 4.47 -27.29
C GLN A 105 -13.65 4.57 -25.78
N LEU A 106 -13.25 5.68 -25.13
CA LEU A 106 -13.54 5.92 -23.72
C LEU A 106 -15.03 6.19 -23.48
N SER A 107 -15.74 6.75 -24.46
CA SER A 107 -17.09 7.29 -24.26
C SER A 107 -18.08 6.25 -23.73
N ALA A 108 -18.19 5.10 -24.37
CA ALA A 108 -19.16 4.06 -23.98
C ALA A 108 -18.89 3.49 -22.57
N PRO A 109 -17.71 2.91 -22.26
CA PRO A 109 -17.47 2.30 -20.95
C PRO A 109 -17.51 3.31 -19.79
N ILE A 110 -17.06 4.55 -20.02
CA ILE A 110 -17.05 5.58 -18.97
C ILE A 110 -18.46 6.12 -18.69
N ARG A 111 -19.34 6.23 -19.70
CA ARG A 111 -20.74 6.57 -19.49
C ARG A 111 -21.49 5.48 -18.72
N GLU A 112 -21.21 4.21 -19.01
CA GLU A 112 -21.79 3.08 -18.27
C GLU A 112 -21.30 3.05 -16.81
N LEU A 113 -20.01 3.32 -16.57
CA LEU A 113 -19.47 3.53 -15.23
C LEU A 113 -20.22 4.67 -14.52
N GLY A 114 -20.35 5.83 -15.18
CA GLY A 114 -21.01 7.02 -14.65
C GLY A 114 -22.47 6.76 -14.24
N ALA A 115 -23.21 5.96 -15.03
CA ALA A 115 -24.56 5.54 -14.70
C ALA A 115 -24.62 4.67 -13.42
N SER A 116 -23.55 3.91 -13.14
CA SER A 116 -23.45 2.98 -12.02
C SER A 116 -22.91 3.62 -10.73
N VAL A 117 -22.32 4.83 -10.79
CA VAL A 117 -21.71 5.50 -9.62
C VAL A 117 -22.69 5.70 -8.46
N ARG A 118 -23.97 6.01 -8.77
CA ARG A 118 -25.01 6.21 -7.74
C ARG A 118 -25.42 4.91 -7.04
N ASP A 119 -25.13 3.78 -7.68
CA ASP A 119 -25.46 2.44 -7.22
C ASP A 119 -24.32 1.79 -6.41
N LEU A 120 -23.17 2.46 -6.29
CA LEU A 120 -22.09 2.01 -5.42
C LEU A 120 -22.54 1.91 -3.94
N ALA A 121 -22.13 0.82 -3.30
CA ALA A 121 -22.26 0.61 -1.86
C ALA A 121 -21.28 1.48 -1.06
N ARG A 122 -21.43 1.52 0.27
CA ARG A 122 -20.42 2.15 1.15
C ARG A 122 -19.11 1.37 1.03
N ASN A 123 -17.98 2.07 0.99
CA ASN A 123 -16.66 1.45 0.79
C ASN A 123 -16.54 0.63 -0.51
N ALA A 124 -17.31 0.95 -1.54
CA ALA A 124 -17.19 0.27 -2.82
C ALA A 124 -15.82 0.54 -3.50
N ARG A 125 -15.49 -0.26 -4.50
CA ARG A 125 -14.21 -0.15 -5.24
C ARG A 125 -14.47 0.08 -6.72
N VAL A 126 -13.84 1.09 -7.30
CA VAL A 126 -13.74 1.24 -8.75
C VAL A 126 -12.31 0.94 -9.15
N VAL A 127 -12.11 0.00 -10.07
CA VAL A 127 -10.76 -0.37 -10.54
C VAL A 127 -10.73 -0.39 -12.06
N THR A 128 -9.85 0.39 -12.68
CA THR A 128 -9.59 0.24 -14.12
C THR A 128 -8.52 -0.82 -14.37
N VAL A 129 -8.61 -1.53 -15.48
CA VAL A 129 -7.52 -2.35 -16.02
C VAL A 129 -7.19 -1.77 -17.39
N SER A 130 -6.04 -1.12 -17.53
CA SER A 130 -5.70 -0.34 -18.72
C SER A 130 -4.20 -0.40 -19.02
N ARG A 131 -3.77 0.31 -20.05
CA ARG A 131 -2.34 0.50 -20.39
C ARG A 131 -1.97 1.97 -20.17
N THR A 132 -0.68 2.24 -19.93
CA THR A 132 -0.14 3.60 -19.99
C THR A 132 0.34 3.90 -21.41
N GLY A 133 0.27 5.16 -21.84
CA GLY A 133 0.84 5.57 -23.11
C GLY A 133 2.36 5.50 -23.06
N LEU A 134 2.96 4.99 -24.12
CA LEU A 134 4.42 4.90 -24.28
C LEU A 134 4.93 6.01 -25.20
N VAL A 135 6.23 6.27 -25.15
CA VAL A 135 6.85 7.33 -25.97
C VAL A 135 6.79 6.96 -27.46
N GLU A 136 6.84 5.66 -27.76
CA GLU A 136 6.76 5.08 -29.09
C GLU A 136 5.33 4.84 -29.60
N ASP A 137 4.31 5.01 -28.76
CA ASP A 137 2.91 4.86 -29.18
C ASP A 137 2.53 5.95 -30.21
N ALA A 138 1.60 5.64 -31.12
CA ALA A 138 0.96 6.66 -31.95
C ALA A 138 0.24 7.69 -31.05
N PRO A 139 0.22 8.99 -31.41
CA PRO A 139 -0.32 10.06 -30.57
C PRO A 139 -1.73 9.78 -30.03
N GLU A 140 -2.63 9.24 -30.85
CA GLU A 140 -4.00 8.89 -30.49
C GLU A 140 -4.08 7.74 -29.46
N VAL A 141 -3.19 6.75 -29.57
CA VAL A 141 -3.09 5.63 -28.63
C VAL A 141 -2.59 6.14 -27.28
N ALA A 142 -1.51 6.94 -27.29
CA ALA A 142 -0.96 7.55 -26.09
C ALA A 142 -1.99 8.46 -25.40
N ALA A 143 -2.73 9.26 -26.18
CA ALA A 143 -3.79 10.13 -25.68
C ALA A 143 -4.94 9.32 -25.02
N ALA A 144 -5.41 8.26 -25.68
CA ALA A 144 -6.48 7.40 -25.14
C ALA A 144 -6.06 6.74 -23.82
N ARG A 145 -4.87 6.15 -23.78
CA ARG A 145 -4.32 5.45 -22.62
C ARG A 145 -4.07 6.39 -21.44
N ASN A 146 -3.46 7.55 -21.69
CA ASN A 146 -3.19 8.53 -20.64
C ASN A 146 -4.46 9.23 -20.14
N GLY A 147 -5.50 9.34 -20.98
CA GLY A 147 -6.81 9.86 -20.56
C GLY A 147 -7.44 9.07 -19.40
N VAL A 148 -7.15 7.78 -19.30
CA VAL A 148 -7.63 6.93 -18.19
C VAL A 148 -7.12 7.42 -16.84
N ASP A 149 -5.89 7.92 -16.75
CA ASP A 149 -5.33 8.45 -15.51
C ASP A 149 -6.14 9.63 -14.98
N GLY A 150 -6.42 10.60 -15.86
CA GLY A 150 -7.24 11.76 -15.53
C GLY A 150 -8.64 11.38 -15.07
N ILE A 151 -9.25 10.38 -15.70
CA ILE A 151 -10.58 9.89 -15.35
C ILE A 151 -10.59 9.23 -13.97
N VAL A 152 -9.68 8.28 -13.70
CA VAL A 152 -9.61 7.59 -12.40
C VAL A 152 -9.36 8.56 -11.27
N ARG A 153 -8.40 9.49 -11.44
CA ARG A 153 -8.08 10.48 -10.41
C ARG A 153 -9.23 11.45 -10.16
N SER A 154 -9.97 11.84 -11.21
CA SER A 154 -11.13 12.72 -11.04
C SER A 154 -12.28 11.97 -10.37
N LEU A 155 -12.57 10.76 -10.83
CA LEU A 155 -13.61 9.92 -10.26
C LEU A 155 -13.37 9.64 -8.77
N ALA A 156 -12.15 9.30 -8.36
CA ALA A 156 -11.81 9.11 -6.94
C ALA A 156 -12.18 10.32 -6.06
N LYS A 157 -12.09 11.56 -6.58
CA LYS A 157 -12.50 12.78 -5.87
C LYS A 157 -14.02 12.98 -5.81
N GLU A 158 -14.76 12.39 -6.75
CA GLU A 158 -16.21 12.45 -6.84
C GLU A 158 -16.89 11.36 -6.00
N LEU A 159 -16.21 10.23 -5.82
CA LEU A 159 -16.68 9.10 -5.02
C LEU A 159 -16.96 9.51 -3.57
N ARG A 160 -17.92 8.82 -2.96
CA ARG A 160 -18.44 9.13 -1.63
C ARG A 160 -18.43 7.88 -0.74
N ALA A 161 -18.75 8.08 0.53
CA ALA A 161 -18.98 7.00 1.49
C ALA A 161 -17.80 6.01 1.64
N GLY A 162 -16.57 6.51 1.51
CA GLY A 162 -15.33 5.71 1.66
C GLY A 162 -15.01 4.82 0.46
N ALA A 163 -15.71 5.00 -0.67
CA ALA A 163 -15.35 4.34 -1.91
C ALA A 163 -14.06 4.94 -2.49
N THR A 164 -13.30 4.12 -3.23
CA THR A 164 -12.01 4.48 -3.81
C THR A 164 -11.98 4.14 -5.30
N ALA A 165 -11.26 4.92 -6.10
CA ALA A 165 -10.95 4.56 -7.50
C ALA A 165 -9.45 4.40 -7.70
N ASN A 166 -9.02 3.26 -8.25
CA ASN A 166 -7.62 2.93 -8.54
C ASN A 166 -7.50 2.28 -9.92
N GLY A 167 -6.28 2.01 -10.39
CA GLY A 167 -6.06 1.34 -11.67
C GLY A 167 -4.93 0.31 -11.67
N VAL A 168 -5.09 -0.72 -12.48
CA VAL A 168 -4.04 -1.69 -12.82
C VAL A 168 -3.54 -1.34 -14.21
N LEU A 169 -2.24 -1.05 -14.34
CA LEU A 169 -1.58 -0.78 -15.60
C LEU A 169 -0.92 -2.06 -16.11
N LEU A 170 -1.30 -2.51 -17.30
CA LEU A 170 -0.69 -3.66 -17.96
C LEU A 170 0.56 -3.21 -18.74
N ALA A 171 1.72 -3.76 -18.39
CA ALA A 171 2.91 -3.60 -19.21
C ALA A 171 2.73 -4.27 -20.59
N ASN A 172 3.64 -3.99 -21.52
CA ASN A 172 3.60 -4.58 -22.87
C ASN A 172 3.56 -6.11 -22.82
N GLY A 173 2.67 -6.70 -23.63
CA GLY A 173 2.47 -8.15 -23.70
C GLY A 173 1.71 -8.77 -22.53
N ILE A 174 1.41 -8.01 -21.47
CA ILE A 174 0.66 -8.51 -20.32
C ILE A 174 -0.83 -8.50 -20.62
N GLN A 175 -1.46 -9.65 -20.41
CA GLN A 175 -2.91 -9.84 -20.55
C GLN A 175 -3.65 -9.35 -19.30
N ALA A 176 -4.92 -8.96 -19.45
CA ALA A 176 -5.73 -8.46 -18.34
C ALA A 176 -5.90 -9.48 -17.21
N ASN A 177 -5.88 -10.78 -17.52
CA ASN A 177 -5.99 -11.89 -16.55
C ASN A 177 -4.64 -12.43 -16.07
N ALA A 178 -3.51 -11.80 -16.41
CA ALA A 178 -2.20 -12.22 -15.93
C ALA A 178 -2.17 -12.22 -14.38
N SER A 179 -1.41 -13.14 -13.79
CA SER A 179 -1.36 -13.33 -12.33
C SER A 179 -1.01 -12.04 -11.57
N SER A 180 -0.06 -11.25 -12.08
CA SER A 180 0.32 -9.96 -11.49
C SER A 180 -0.79 -8.90 -11.59
N ALA A 181 -1.52 -8.86 -12.71
CA ALA A 181 -2.67 -7.97 -12.87
C ALA A 181 -3.80 -8.35 -11.92
N MET A 182 -4.07 -9.65 -11.78
CA MET A 182 -5.09 -10.18 -10.87
C MET A 182 -4.70 -10.01 -9.40
N ALA A 183 -3.42 -10.14 -9.06
CA ALA A 183 -2.93 -9.80 -7.72
C ALA A 183 -3.19 -8.33 -7.36
N ALA A 184 -2.86 -7.40 -8.28
CA ALA A 184 -3.11 -5.97 -8.08
C ALA A 184 -4.62 -5.67 -7.99
N LEU A 185 -5.44 -6.26 -8.86
CA LEU A 185 -6.89 -6.13 -8.82
C LEU A 185 -7.44 -6.62 -7.48
N ARG A 186 -7.03 -7.81 -7.02
CA ARG A 186 -7.46 -8.37 -5.74
C ARG A 186 -7.09 -7.47 -4.56
N PHE A 187 -5.89 -6.91 -4.56
CA PHE A 187 -5.48 -5.94 -3.54
C PHE A 187 -6.44 -4.73 -3.52
N PHE A 188 -6.70 -4.11 -4.67
CA PHE A 188 -7.57 -2.95 -4.78
C PHE A 188 -9.04 -3.24 -4.44
N LEU A 189 -9.54 -4.44 -4.73
CA LEU A 189 -10.91 -4.85 -4.40
C LEU A 189 -11.13 -5.09 -2.90
N SER A 190 -10.06 -5.33 -2.14
CA SER A 190 -10.15 -5.75 -0.75
C SER A 190 -10.24 -4.60 0.27
N GLY A 191 -10.44 -4.96 1.55
CA GLY A 191 -10.24 -4.03 2.68
C GLY A 191 -8.77 -3.66 2.93
N ARG A 192 -7.81 -4.32 2.25
CA ARG A 192 -6.37 -4.08 2.42
C ARG A 192 -5.93 -2.76 1.75
N SER A 193 -6.68 -2.28 0.76
CA SER A 193 -6.42 -1.03 0.04
C SER A 193 -7.19 0.17 0.60
N ALA A 194 -7.73 0.10 1.83
CA ALA A 194 -8.71 1.07 2.35
C ALA A 194 -8.28 2.55 2.28
N PHE A 195 -6.97 2.84 2.31
CA PHE A 195 -6.42 4.20 2.23
C PHE A 195 -5.55 4.43 0.98
N VAL A 196 -5.71 3.59 -0.03
CA VAL A 196 -5.10 3.71 -1.35
C VAL A 196 -6.17 4.17 -2.32
N ASP A 197 -6.03 5.40 -2.83
CA ASP A 197 -7.05 6.03 -3.66
C ASP A 197 -6.42 6.96 -4.70
N GLY A 198 -6.97 6.93 -5.91
CA GLY A 198 -6.43 7.59 -7.10
C GLY A 198 -5.04 7.08 -7.50
N GLN A 199 -4.72 5.81 -7.22
CA GLN A 199 -3.39 5.24 -7.47
C GLN A 199 -3.41 4.14 -8.52
N PHE A 200 -2.21 3.83 -9.02
CA PHE A 200 -1.99 2.79 -10.02
C PHE A 200 -0.94 1.80 -9.56
N LEU A 201 -1.12 0.53 -9.95
CA LEU A 201 -0.10 -0.51 -9.85
C LEU A 201 0.19 -1.04 -11.25
N THR A 202 1.47 -1.09 -11.61
CA THR A 202 1.90 -1.67 -12.89
C THR A 202 2.16 -3.15 -12.73
N ALA A 203 1.42 -3.95 -13.49
CA ALA A 203 1.57 -5.39 -13.63
C ALA A 203 2.45 -5.71 -14.84
N SER A 204 3.56 -6.40 -14.59
CA SER A 204 4.51 -6.91 -15.58
C SER A 204 4.74 -8.41 -15.39
N SER A 205 5.59 -8.98 -16.23
CA SER A 205 6.19 -10.31 -16.05
C SER A 205 7.61 -10.21 -15.47
N GLU A 206 8.15 -9.01 -15.31
CA GLU A 206 9.47 -8.79 -14.73
C GLU A 206 9.47 -9.16 -13.24
N GLY A 207 10.41 -10.03 -12.84
CA GLY A 207 10.47 -10.56 -11.48
C GLY A 207 9.50 -11.72 -11.21
N ALA A 208 8.65 -12.11 -12.17
CA ALA A 208 7.85 -13.32 -12.02
C ALA A 208 8.74 -14.56 -12.22
N PRO A 209 8.67 -15.58 -11.34
CA PRO A 209 9.40 -16.83 -11.55
C PRO A 209 8.97 -17.50 -12.87
N ALA A 210 9.92 -18.11 -13.58
CA ALA A 210 9.74 -18.70 -14.91
C ALA A 210 8.78 -19.92 -14.93
N GLY A 211 8.39 -20.45 -13.77
CA GLY A 211 7.35 -21.46 -13.62
C GLY A 211 6.17 -20.85 -12.88
N GLY A 212 4.96 -20.98 -13.44
CA GLY A 212 3.72 -20.49 -12.82
C GLY A 212 3.66 -20.85 -11.34
N GLY A 213 3.43 -19.84 -10.50
CA GLY A 213 3.44 -19.99 -9.04
C GLY A 213 2.41 -21.03 -8.57
N ALA A 214 2.71 -21.67 -7.44
CA ALA A 214 1.74 -22.52 -6.75
C ALA A 214 0.45 -21.72 -6.45
N ALA A 215 -0.69 -22.43 -6.34
CA ALA A 215 -1.94 -21.81 -5.93
C ALA A 215 -1.75 -21.06 -4.61
N GLN A 216 -2.00 -19.75 -4.62
CA GLN A 216 -1.71 -18.91 -3.48
C GLN A 216 -2.82 -19.00 -2.42
N ASP A 217 -2.44 -19.31 -1.19
CA ASP A 217 -3.32 -19.10 -0.05
C ASP A 217 -3.43 -17.61 0.27
N TRP A 218 -4.56 -17.01 -0.07
CA TRP A 218 -4.84 -15.60 0.18
C TRP A 218 -5.11 -15.27 1.66
N ALA A 219 -5.37 -16.27 2.50
CA ALA A 219 -5.51 -16.08 3.95
C ALA A 219 -4.14 -15.94 4.62
N LYS A 220 -3.12 -16.65 4.12
CA LYS A 220 -1.74 -16.58 4.60
C LYS A 220 -0.72 -16.44 3.46
N PRO A 221 -0.71 -15.28 2.77
CA PRO A 221 0.07 -15.10 1.55
C PRO A 221 1.59 -15.09 1.76
N LEU A 222 2.07 -15.11 3.00
CA LEU A 222 3.48 -15.07 3.39
C LEU A 222 3.90 -16.29 4.25
N GLU A 223 3.08 -17.35 4.30
CA GLU A 223 3.40 -18.56 5.04
C GLU A 223 4.78 -19.12 4.61
N GLY A 224 5.62 -19.44 5.60
CA GLY A 224 6.98 -19.95 5.36
C GLY A 224 8.01 -18.91 4.90
N ARG A 225 7.64 -17.64 4.73
CA ARG A 225 8.58 -16.56 4.35
C ARG A 225 9.25 -15.96 5.59
N VAL A 226 10.51 -15.54 5.45
CA VAL A 226 11.27 -14.85 6.50
C VAL A 226 11.42 -13.37 6.13
N ALA A 227 10.93 -12.50 7.01
CA ALA A 227 10.93 -11.06 6.81
C ALA A 227 11.75 -10.32 7.87
N VAL A 228 12.50 -9.30 7.46
CA VAL A 228 13.09 -8.31 8.36
C VAL A 228 12.37 -6.97 8.22
N VAL A 229 12.06 -6.32 9.34
CA VAL A 229 11.44 -4.99 9.38
C VAL A 229 12.31 -4.05 10.20
N THR A 230 12.81 -2.97 9.61
CA THR A 230 13.60 -1.96 10.32
C THR A 230 12.73 -0.87 10.94
N GLY A 231 13.14 -0.32 12.08
CA GLY A 231 12.35 0.67 12.84
C GLY A 231 11.05 0.07 13.36
N ALA A 232 11.10 -1.20 13.78
CA ALA A 232 9.92 -2.01 14.06
C ALA A 232 9.33 -1.77 15.46
N ALA A 233 10.02 -1.13 16.40
CA ALA A 233 9.61 -1.12 17.80
C ALA A 233 8.25 -0.43 18.06
N ARG A 234 7.78 0.45 17.15
CA ARG A 234 6.52 1.19 17.30
C ARG A 234 5.95 1.70 15.98
N GLY A 235 4.77 2.32 16.06
CA GLY A 235 4.15 3.04 14.95
C GLY A 235 3.94 2.16 13.71
N ILE A 236 4.30 2.69 12.54
CA ILE A 236 4.15 2.00 11.26
C ILE A 236 4.98 0.70 11.21
N GLY A 237 6.22 0.72 11.72
CA GLY A 237 7.07 -0.48 11.75
C GLY A 237 6.45 -1.64 12.54
N ALA A 238 5.87 -1.34 13.70
CA ALA A 238 5.17 -2.34 14.50
C ALA A 238 3.91 -2.87 13.78
N ALA A 239 3.16 -2.00 13.10
CA ALA A 239 2.01 -2.42 12.31
C ALA A 239 2.42 -3.33 11.14
N ILE A 240 3.52 -3.01 10.44
CA ILE A 240 4.09 -3.86 9.38
C ILE A 240 4.44 -5.23 9.94
N ALA A 241 5.20 -5.29 11.03
CA ALA A 241 5.60 -6.55 11.64
C ALA A 241 4.40 -7.42 12.04
N ARG A 242 3.34 -6.83 12.62
CA ARG A 242 2.08 -7.53 12.93
C ARG A 242 1.38 -8.05 11.68
N THR A 243 1.25 -7.23 10.64
CA THR A 243 0.58 -7.62 9.39
C THR A 243 1.32 -8.74 8.68
N LEU A 244 2.66 -8.65 8.57
CA LEU A 244 3.46 -9.71 7.95
C LEU A 244 3.37 -11.03 8.74
N ALA A 245 3.41 -10.97 10.07
CA ALA A 245 3.24 -12.15 10.92
C ALA A 245 1.83 -12.75 10.81
N ARG A 246 0.78 -11.90 10.81
CA ARG A 246 -0.61 -12.34 10.58
C ARG A 246 -0.76 -13.08 9.26
N ASP A 247 -0.07 -12.59 8.22
CA ASP A 247 -0.10 -13.17 6.88
C ASP A 247 0.82 -14.40 6.72
N GLY A 248 1.51 -14.84 7.79
CA GLY A 248 2.25 -16.10 7.87
C GLY A 248 3.78 -16.00 7.94
N ALA A 249 4.35 -14.79 7.85
CA ALA A 249 5.80 -14.62 7.84
C ALA A 249 6.44 -14.85 9.22
N LYS A 250 7.66 -15.36 9.23
CA LYS A 250 8.56 -15.29 10.39
C LYS A 250 9.27 -13.94 10.39
N VAL A 251 9.03 -13.11 11.41
CA VAL A 251 9.48 -11.71 11.42
C VAL A 251 10.68 -11.49 12.35
N ILE A 252 11.71 -10.85 11.81
CA ILE A 252 12.85 -10.28 12.51
C ILE A 252 12.59 -8.78 12.66
N ALA A 253 12.27 -8.34 13.88
CA ALA A 253 12.03 -6.94 14.19
C ALA A 253 13.37 -6.27 14.55
N VAL A 254 13.75 -5.23 13.81
CA VAL A 254 15.00 -4.49 13.99
C VAL A 254 14.72 -3.08 14.45
N ASP A 255 15.38 -2.64 15.51
CA ASP A 255 15.37 -1.24 15.95
C ASP A 255 16.63 -0.92 16.78
N VAL A 256 16.85 0.35 17.10
CA VAL A 256 17.99 0.78 17.92
C VAL A 256 17.92 0.19 19.33
N PRO A 257 19.06 -0.04 20.01
CA PRO A 257 19.07 -0.56 21.39
C PRO A 257 18.21 0.22 22.38
N ALA A 258 18.12 1.55 22.21
CA ALA A 258 17.28 2.42 23.05
C ALA A 258 15.77 2.11 22.94
N ALA A 259 15.32 1.38 21.92
CA ALA A 259 13.94 0.92 21.76
C ALA A 259 13.77 -0.58 22.12
N GLY A 260 14.78 -1.19 22.75
CA GLY A 260 14.87 -2.63 23.00
C GLY A 260 13.67 -3.23 23.73
N ASP A 261 13.11 -2.54 24.72
CA ASP A 261 11.96 -3.03 25.49
C ASP A 261 10.71 -3.18 24.62
N LEU A 262 10.37 -2.14 23.86
CA LEU A 262 9.24 -2.17 22.93
C LEU A 262 9.47 -3.20 21.81
N LEU A 263 10.71 -3.31 21.34
CA LEU A 263 11.09 -4.27 20.30
C LEU A 263 10.91 -5.71 20.79
N ALA A 264 11.35 -6.02 22.02
CA ALA A 264 11.18 -7.34 22.63
C ALA A 264 9.71 -7.67 22.87
N GLN A 265 8.91 -6.71 23.34
CA GLN A 265 7.46 -6.88 23.49
C GLN A 265 6.79 -7.23 22.16
N LEU A 266 7.10 -6.49 21.09
CA LEU A 266 6.56 -6.77 19.76
C LEU A 266 7.01 -8.14 19.24
N ALA A 267 8.29 -8.49 19.38
CA ALA A 267 8.81 -9.77 18.92
C ALA A 267 8.09 -10.95 19.62
N ASN A 268 7.82 -10.83 20.92
CA ASN A 268 7.04 -11.83 21.66
C ASN A 268 5.57 -11.87 21.18
N GLU A 269 4.94 -10.72 20.96
CA GLU A 269 3.56 -10.60 20.47
C GLU A 269 3.35 -11.33 19.14
N ILE A 270 4.29 -11.16 18.20
CA ILE A 270 4.19 -11.72 16.84
C ILE A 270 4.88 -13.09 16.70
N HIS A 271 5.39 -13.66 17.81
CA HIS A 271 6.21 -14.88 17.80
C HIS A 271 7.40 -14.81 16.83
N GLY A 272 8.01 -13.63 16.72
CA GLY A 272 9.19 -13.34 15.91
C GLY A 272 10.47 -13.27 16.74
N THR A 273 11.48 -12.56 16.24
CA THR A 273 12.72 -12.29 16.99
C THR A 273 13.09 -10.81 16.94
N ALA A 274 13.63 -10.30 18.04
CA ALA A 274 14.16 -8.94 18.11
C ALA A 274 15.66 -8.92 17.79
N LEU A 275 16.12 -7.93 17.02
CA LEU A 275 17.52 -7.63 16.78
C LEU A 275 17.76 -6.13 17.04
N GLN A 276 18.45 -5.84 18.16
CA GLN A 276 18.83 -4.46 18.50
C GLN A 276 20.05 -4.04 17.67
N LEU A 277 19.87 -3.09 16.77
CA LEU A 277 20.85 -2.68 15.78
C LEU A 277 20.59 -1.26 15.29
N ASP A 278 21.62 -0.41 15.34
CA ASP A 278 21.64 0.82 14.56
C ASP A 278 21.91 0.47 13.09
N ILE A 279 20.94 0.73 12.22
CA ILE A 279 21.02 0.41 10.79
C ILE A 279 22.03 1.26 10.02
N THR A 280 22.58 2.31 10.64
CA THR A 280 23.57 3.19 10.00
C THR A 280 25.00 2.63 10.06
N VAL A 281 25.28 1.65 10.92
CA VAL A 281 26.61 1.03 10.99
C VAL A 281 26.91 0.22 9.73
N ALA A 282 28.20 0.09 9.38
CA ALA A 282 28.63 -0.59 8.15
C ALA A 282 28.13 -2.05 8.07
N GLU A 283 28.19 -2.78 9.18
CA GLU A 283 27.85 -4.20 9.27
C GLU A 283 26.35 -4.50 9.41
N ALA A 284 25.47 -3.51 9.30
CA ALA A 284 24.05 -3.71 9.57
C ALA A 284 23.41 -4.80 8.69
N GLY A 285 23.73 -4.81 7.39
CA GLY A 285 23.22 -5.81 6.45
C GLY A 285 23.73 -7.22 6.76
N ALA A 286 25.03 -7.36 7.05
CA ALA A 286 25.65 -8.63 7.42
C ALA A 286 25.03 -9.20 8.72
N ARG A 287 24.89 -8.37 9.75
CA ARG A 287 24.28 -8.80 11.03
C ARG A 287 22.83 -9.25 10.90
N ILE A 288 22.05 -8.61 10.02
CA ILE A 288 20.67 -9.03 9.72
C ILE A 288 20.66 -10.38 9.01
N LEU A 289 21.54 -10.57 8.02
CA LEU A 289 21.67 -11.83 7.29
C LEU A 289 22.09 -12.98 8.22
N ASP A 290 23.09 -12.76 9.07
CA ASP A 290 23.57 -13.76 10.02
C ASP A 290 22.46 -14.17 10.99
N HIS A 291 21.71 -13.21 11.52
CA HIS A 291 20.58 -13.49 12.40
C HIS A 291 19.48 -14.29 11.69
N ALA A 292 19.16 -13.93 10.44
CA ALA A 292 18.18 -14.66 9.64
C ALA A 292 18.63 -16.08 9.30
N ALA A 293 19.90 -16.25 8.90
CA ALA A 293 20.51 -17.53 8.58
C ALA A 293 20.56 -18.45 9.82
N GLN A 294 20.99 -17.94 10.96
CA GLN A 294 21.04 -18.72 12.21
C GLN A 294 19.66 -19.16 12.69
N ARG A 295 18.65 -18.28 12.58
CA ARG A 295 17.32 -18.54 13.14
C ARG A 295 16.41 -19.33 12.21
N TYR A 296 16.54 -19.11 10.91
CA TYR A 296 15.60 -19.57 9.88
C TYR A 296 16.26 -20.10 8.59
N GLY A 297 17.59 -20.02 8.45
CA GLY A 297 18.34 -20.51 7.29
C GLY A 297 18.31 -19.62 6.04
N ARG A 298 17.42 -18.62 6.00
CA ARG A 298 17.16 -17.76 4.83
C ARG A 298 16.60 -16.39 5.23
N LEU A 299 16.63 -15.45 4.28
CA LEU A 299 15.91 -14.19 4.31
C LEU A 299 15.17 -14.03 2.98
N ASP A 300 13.91 -13.58 3.02
CA ASP A 300 13.09 -13.46 1.80
C ASP A 300 12.55 -12.05 1.57
N ILE A 301 12.25 -11.33 2.65
CA ILE A 301 11.59 -10.04 2.61
C ILE A 301 12.39 -9.05 3.46
N VAL A 302 12.71 -7.90 2.89
CA VAL A 302 13.33 -6.76 3.58
C VAL A 302 12.39 -5.59 3.52
N VAL A 303 11.99 -5.07 4.68
CA VAL A 303 11.23 -3.83 4.79
C VAL A 303 12.08 -2.73 5.40
N HIS A 304 12.47 -1.77 4.56
CA HIS A 304 13.15 -0.55 4.98
C HIS A 304 12.13 0.50 5.45
N ASN A 305 11.70 0.37 6.70
CA ASN A 305 10.76 1.30 7.33
C ASN A 305 11.43 2.35 8.22
N ALA A 306 12.60 2.04 8.81
CA ALA A 306 13.32 2.97 9.65
C ALA A 306 13.56 4.32 8.93
N GLY A 307 13.30 5.41 9.64
CA GLY A 307 13.48 6.74 9.12
C GLY A 307 13.33 7.80 10.20
N ILE A 308 13.99 8.95 10.00
CA ILE A 308 13.90 10.10 10.88
C ILE A 308 13.60 11.37 10.11
N THR A 309 13.10 12.37 10.83
CA THR A 309 12.95 13.75 10.37
C THR A 309 13.79 14.68 11.25
N ARG A 310 14.35 15.73 10.65
CA ARG A 310 15.07 16.82 11.32
C ARG A 310 14.71 18.12 10.61
N ASP A 311 13.48 18.55 10.84
CA ASP A 311 12.85 19.63 10.08
C ASP A 311 13.49 20.98 10.45
N LYS A 312 13.91 21.71 9.41
CA LYS A 312 14.48 23.05 9.50
C LYS A 312 14.40 23.71 8.13
N LEU A 313 14.16 25.01 8.09
CA LEU A 313 14.31 25.76 6.84
C LEU A 313 15.76 25.65 6.36
N LEU A 314 15.97 25.49 5.04
CA LEU A 314 17.29 25.27 4.46
C LEU A 314 18.29 26.36 4.85
N ALA A 315 17.86 27.63 4.91
CA ALA A 315 18.67 28.77 5.36
C ALA A 315 19.22 28.61 6.79
N ASN A 316 18.66 27.72 7.60
CA ASN A 316 19.06 27.45 8.98
C ASN A 316 19.44 25.97 9.20
N MET A 317 19.65 25.20 8.12
CA MET A 317 20.01 23.78 8.20
C MET A 317 21.50 23.64 8.50
N ASP A 318 21.84 22.81 9.49
CA ASP A 318 23.23 22.44 9.76
C ASP A 318 23.55 21.04 9.18
N ALA A 319 24.85 20.74 9.10
CA ALA A 319 25.35 19.47 8.59
C ALA A 319 24.80 18.28 9.41
N ALA A 320 24.78 18.36 10.74
CA ALA A 320 24.33 17.26 11.58
C ALA A 320 22.87 16.85 11.31
N ARG A 321 21.96 17.82 11.10
CA ARG A 321 20.56 17.57 10.74
C ARG A 321 20.41 17.06 9.31
N TRP A 322 21.24 17.53 8.38
CA TRP A 322 21.25 17.04 7.02
C TRP A 322 21.76 15.60 6.94
N ASP A 323 22.98 15.37 7.43
CA ASP A 323 23.72 14.12 7.33
C ASP A 323 23.01 12.98 8.06
N SER A 324 22.46 13.23 9.25
CA SER A 324 21.72 12.19 9.98
C SER A 324 20.48 11.69 9.24
N VAL A 325 19.74 12.60 8.58
CA VAL A 325 18.57 12.22 7.77
C VAL A 325 19.01 11.40 6.56
N MET A 326 20.07 11.80 5.86
CA MET A 326 20.60 11.05 4.72
C MET A 326 21.16 9.68 5.13
N ALA A 327 21.89 9.62 6.24
CA ALA A 327 22.48 8.40 6.77
C ALA A 327 21.43 7.35 7.11
N VAL A 328 20.37 7.75 7.82
CA VAL A 328 19.30 6.84 8.25
C VAL A 328 18.35 6.50 7.12
N ASN A 329 17.90 7.48 6.34
CA ASN A 329 16.76 7.28 5.43
C ASN A 329 17.14 6.67 4.09
N ILE A 330 18.39 6.77 3.64
CA ILE A 330 18.80 6.26 2.32
C ILE A 330 20.17 5.58 2.31
N ALA A 331 21.21 6.15 2.93
CA ALA A 331 22.55 5.56 2.85
C ALA A 331 22.63 4.18 3.52
N SER A 332 21.92 4.01 4.64
CA SER A 332 21.75 2.70 5.32
C SER A 332 21.10 1.66 4.40
N GLN A 333 20.04 2.01 3.67
CA GLN A 333 19.31 1.11 2.77
C GLN A 333 20.21 0.64 1.63
N LEU A 334 20.97 1.56 1.02
CA LEU A 334 21.92 1.24 -0.05
C LEU A 334 23.00 0.25 0.42
N ARG A 335 23.62 0.51 1.58
CA ARG A 335 24.63 -0.40 2.15
C ARG A 335 24.06 -1.77 2.49
N MET A 336 22.89 -1.81 3.15
CA MET A 336 22.24 -3.07 3.49
C MET A 336 21.85 -3.85 2.23
N ASN A 337 21.30 -3.20 1.21
CA ASN A 337 20.95 -3.83 -0.06
C ASN A 337 22.17 -4.43 -0.76
N GLN A 338 23.32 -3.76 -0.75
CA GLN A 338 24.56 -4.34 -1.30
C GLN A 338 24.92 -5.67 -0.61
N ALA A 339 24.84 -5.72 0.72
CA ALA A 339 25.08 -6.95 1.48
C ALA A 339 24.03 -8.04 1.16
N PHE A 340 22.76 -7.67 1.11
CA PHE A 340 21.66 -8.60 0.80
C PHE A 340 21.80 -9.21 -0.60
N LEU A 341 22.07 -8.39 -1.61
CA LEU A 341 22.20 -8.84 -3.00
C LEU A 341 23.43 -9.72 -3.23
N ALA A 342 24.50 -9.55 -2.43
CA ALA A 342 25.67 -10.41 -2.50
C ALA A 342 25.45 -11.80 -1.85
N SER A 343 24.54 -11.89 -0.88
CA SER A 343 24.35 -13.09 -0.07
C SER A 343 23.63 -14.22 -0.80
N SER A 344 23.99 -15.47 -0.49
CA SER A 344 23.25 -16.66 -0.91
C SER A 344 21.95 -16.86 -0.11
N HIS A 345 21.85 -16.29 1.09
CA HIS A 345 20.67 -16.40 1.95
C HIS A 345 19.50 -15.51 1.50
N PHE A 346 19.70 -14.64 0.50
CA PHE A 346 18.69 -13.69 -0.02
C PHE A 346 18.59 -13.75 -1.55
N ARG A 347 18.31 -14.94 -2.12
CA ARG A 347 18.26 -15.15 -3.58
C ARG A 347 16.96 -15.74 -4.13
N ALA A 348 16.21 -16.49 -3.32
CA ALA A 348 15.02 -17.16 -3.81
C ALA A 348 13.83 -16.20 -3.75
N ASN A 349 13.48 -15.57 -4.89
CA ASN A 349 12.30 -14.71 -5.01
C ASN A 349 12.30 -13.54 -3.99
N PRO A 350 13.41 -12.76 -3.89
CA PRO A 350 13.57 -11.75 -2.86
C PRO A 350 12.56 -10.60 -3.00
N ARG A 351 12.21 -9.98 -1.88
CA ARG A 351 11.29 -8.83 -1.83
C ARG A 351 11.94 -7.70 -1.04
N ILE A 352 12.14 -6.55 -1.67
CA ILE A 352 12.60 -5.34 -1.00
C ILE A 352 11.47 -4.31 -1.04
N ILE A 353 11.03 -3.84 0.12
CA ILE A 353 9.98 -2.81 0.22
C ILE A 353 10.50 -1.65 1.06
N SER A 354 10.57 -0.46 0.46
CA SER A 354 11.01 0.74 1.16
C SER A 354 9.84 1.66 1.51
N VAL A 355 9.95 2.39 2.63
CA VAL A 355 8.99 3.43 2.99
C VAL A 355 9.53 4.80 2.55
N ALA A 356 8.94 5.32 1.47
CA ALA A 356 9.15 6.66 0.94
C ALA A 356 8.25 7.68 1.70
N SER A 357 7.77 8.73 1.03
CA SER A 357 6.84 9.72 1.60
C SER A 357 6.22 10.57 0.49
N THR A 358 4.99 11.08 0.69
CA THR A 358 4.45 12.14 -0.18
C THR A 358 5.32 13.41 -0.18
N SER A 359 6.05 13.71 0.91
CA SER A 359 7.02 14.82 0.91
C SER A 359 8.17 14.61 -0.06
N GLY A 360 8.52 13.36 -0.38
CA GLY A 360 9.53 13.05 -1.41
C GLY A 360 9.01 13.26 -2.83
N ILE A 361 7.68 13.28 -3.03
CA ILE A 361 7.04 13.52 -4.33
C ILE A 361 6.86 15.02 -4.56
N ALA A 362 6.25 15.71 -3.59
CA ALA A 362 5.80 17.08 -3.77
C ALA A 362 6.66 18.14 -3.05
N GLY A 363 7.65 17.70 -2.26
CA GLY A 363 8.33 18.56 -1.31
C GLY A 363 7.47 18.93 -0.10
N ASN A 364 8.09 19.55 0.91
CA ASN A 364 7.39 20.14 2.04
C ASN A 364 8.25 21.21 2.70
N ARG A 365 7.63 22.27 3.23
CA ARG A 365 8.35 23.39 3.87
C ARG A 365 9.14 22.88 5.09
N GLY A 366 10.42 23.21 5.13
CA GLY A 366 11.32 22.81 6.22
C GLY A 366 11.81 21.36 6.16
N GLN A 367 11.54 20.65 5.06
CA GLN A 367 11.88 19.23 4.88
C GLN A 367 12.79 19.00 3.66
N THR A 368 13.70 19.91 3.33
CA THR A 368 14.59 19.74 2.16
C THR A 368 15.47 18.48 2.27
N ASN A 369 16.05 18.22 3.44
CA ASN A 369 16.78 16.98 3.74
C ASN A 369 15.88 15.74 3.65
N TYR A 370 14.70 15.79 4.28
CA TYR A 370 13.78 14.66 4.34
C TYR A 370 13.18 14.34 2.96
N ALA A 371 12.70 15.33 2.23
CA ALA A 371 12.20 15.21 0.87
C ALA A 371 13.28 14.65 -0.07
N ALA A 372 14.52 15.17 0.00
CA ALA A 372 15.64 14.63 -0.75
C ALA A 372 15.87 13.14 -0.46
N SER A 373 15.89 12.76 0.83
CA SER A 373 16.07 11.35 1.21
C SER A 373 14.95 10.43 0.71
N LYS A 374 13.68 10.89 0.76
CA LYS A 374 12.52 10.09 0.36
C LYS A 374 12.32 10.03 -1.15
N ALA A 375 12.73 11.07 -1.88
CA ALA A 375 12.84 11.03 -3.34
C ALA A 375 13.96 10.06 -3.77
N ALA A 376 15.11 10.09 -3.09
CA ALA A 376 16.22 9.18 -3.36
C ALA A 376 15.83 7.70 -3.15
N VAL A 377 14.99 7.40 -2.15
CA VAL A 377 14.40 6.05 -1.98
C VAL A 377 13.62 5.62 -3.23
N MET A 378 12.81 6.50 -3.82
CA MET A 378 12.06 6.18 -5.05
C MET A 378 12.99 5.95 -6.24
N GLY A 379 14.07 6.72 -6.35
CA GLY A 379 15.12 6.51 -7.35
C GLY A 379 15.82 5.16 -7.18
N MET A 380 16.23 4.84 -5.95
CA MET A 380 16.84 3.55 -5.60
C MET A 380 15.94 2.36 -5.95
N VAL A 381 14.65 2.45 -5.68
CA VAL A 381 13.68 1.40 -6.00
C VAL A 381 13.66 1.12 -7.50
N ARG A 382 13.55 2.16 -8.34
CA ARG A 382 13.55 2.00 -9.80
C ARG A 382 14.85 1.41 -10.32
N SER A 383 16.00 1.86 -9.82
CA SER A 383 17.31 1.39 -10.28
C SER A 383 17.68 -0.01 -9.75
N THR A 384 17.09 -0.45 -8.64
CA THR A 384 17.36 -1.78 -8.06
C THR A 384 16.53 -2.88 -8.75
N ALA A 385 15.40 -2.55 -9.37
CA ALA A 385 14.51 -3.57 -9.96
C ALA A 385 15.19 -4.46 -11.02
N PRO A 386 15.96 -3.94 -11.98
CA PRO A 386 16.66 -4.78 -12.95
C PRO A 386 17.68 -5.74 -12.32
N LEU A 387 18.28 -5.36 -11.17
CA LEU A 387 19.26 -6.20 -10.46
C LEU A 387 18.61 -7.44 -9.83
N LEU A 388 17.31 -7.38 -9.54
CA LEU A 388 16.55 -8.45 -8.91
C LEU A 388 15.83 -9.36 -9.92
N ALA A 389 15.62 -8.89 -11.15
CA ALA A 389 14.82 -9.58 -12.16
C ALA A 389 15.28 -11.02 -12.41
N ALA A 390 16.59 -11.25 -12.52
CA ALA A 390 17.16 -12.57 -12.76
C ALA A 390 16.91 -13.58 -11.62
N SER A 391 16.59 -13.10 -10.41
CA SER A 391 16.29 -13.91 -9.23
C SER A 391 14.79 -14.10 -8.97
N GLY A 392 13.93 -13.60 -9.87
CA GLY A 392 12.49 -13.49 -9.62
C GLY A 392 12.17 -12.50 -8.49
N GLY A 393 13.08 -11.57 -8.21
CA GLY A 393 12.94 -10.63 -7.12
C GLY A 393 12.16 -9.38 -7.50
N THR A 394 11.57 -8.71 -6.52
CA THR A 394 10.93 -7.40 -6.72
C THR A 394 11.40 -6.38 -5.70
N VAL A 395 11.39 -5.12 -6.11
CA VAL A 395 11.64 -3.98 -5.23
C VAL A 395 10.59 -2.91 -5.47
N ASN A 396 9.98 -2.44 -4.40
CA ASN A 396 8.90 -1.45 -4.47
C ASN A 396 9.01 -0.45 -3.30
N ALA A 397 8.25 0.62 -3.37
CA ALA A 397 8.06 1.51 -2.23
C ALA A 397 6.59 1.84 -1.99
N VAL A 398 6.30 2.12 -0.72
CA VAL A 398 5.07 2.83 -0.33
C VAL A 398 5.41 4.27 0.02
N ALA A 399 4.55 5.22 -0.35
CA ALA A 399 4.69 6.64 -0.03
C ALA A 399 3.51 7.08 0.83
N PRO A 400 3.60 6.94 2.17
CA PRO A 400 2.51 7.32 3.05
C PRO A 400 2.21 8.83 2.98
N GLY A 401 0.93 9.17 3.06
CA GLY A 401 0.44 10.53 3.30
C GLY A 401 0.33 10.85 4.79
N PHE A 402 -0.76 11.49 5.19
CA PHE A 402 -1.04 11.74 6.60
C PHE A 402 -1.54 10.44 7.28
N ILE A 403 -0.71 9.86 8.13
CA ILE A 403 -1.02 8.64 8.90
C ILE A 403 -1.04 8.96 10.38
N GLU A 404 -2.10 8.54 11.08
CA GLU A 404 -2.26 8.73 12.51
C GLU A 404 -1.24 7.91 13.30
N THR A 405 -0.29 8.63 13.89
CA THR A 405 0.80 8.08 14.72
C THR A 405 1.08 9.00 15.90
N ASP A 406 1.86 8.50 16.87
CA ASP A 406 2.41 9.32 17.96
C ASP A 406 3.23 10.52 17.44
N MET A 407 3.81 10.40 16.24
CA MET A 407 4.56 11.49 15.61
C MET A 407 3.62 12.60 15.12
N THR A 408 2.55 12.26 14.39
CA THR A 408 1.57 13.24 13.91
C THR A 408 0.75 13.85 15.06
N ALA A 409 0.63 13.15 16.19
CA ALA A 409 -0.03 13.67 17.38
C ALA A 409 0.67 14.93 17.95
N LYS A 410 1.95 15.14 17.64
CA LYS A 410 2.74 16.33 18.05
C LYS A 410 2.52 17.56 17.17
N ILE A 411 1.87 17.41 16.02
CA ILE A 411 1.54 18.53 15.12
C ILE A 411 0.48 19.42 15.80
N PRO A 412 0.60 20.77 15.74
CA PRO A 412 -0.41 21.68 16.26
C PRO A 412 -1.82 21.35 15.75
N PHE A 413 -2.82 21.42 16.64
CA PHE A 413 -4.17 20.90 16.39
C PHE A 413 -4.78 21.39 15.07
N ALA A 414 -4.78 22.71 14.82
CA ALA A 414 -5.38 23.28 13.62
C ALA A 414 -4.72 22.78 12.33
N THR A 415 -3.38 22.80 12.27
CA THR A 415 -2.62 22.28 11.13
C THR A 415 -2.84 20.78 10.93
N ARG A 416 -2.92 20.02 12.04
CA ARG A 416 -3.16 18.58 12.02
C ARG A 416 -4.55 18.24 11.46
N GLU A 417 -5.59 18.94 11.89
CA GLU A 417 -6.96 18.72 11.40
C GLU A 417 -7.11 19.11 9.93
N VAL A 418 -6.47 20.19 9.48
CA VAL A 418 -6.43 20.53 8.05
C VAL A 418 -5.76 19.41 7.26
N ALA A 419 -4.54 18.99 7.66
CA ALA A 419 -3.81 17.93 6.97
C ALA A 419 -4.58 16.59 6.96
N ARG A 420 -5.28 16.26 8.04
CA ARG A 420 -6.14 15.07 8.17
C ARG A 420 -7.28 15.06 7.14
N ARG A 421 -7.79 16.23 6.73
CA ARG A 421 -8.95 16.35 5.83
C ARG A 421 -8.60 16.67 4.38
N LEU A 422 -7.35 17.03 4.07
CA LEU A 422 -6.88 17.36 2.71
C LEU A 422 -6.65 16.12 1.81
N ASN A 423 -7.61 15.21 1.77
CA ASN A 423 -7.63 14.03 0.91
C ASN A 423 -9.08 13.62 0.62
N SER A 424 -9.32 12.82 -0.43
CA SER A 424 -10.67 12.44 -0.89
C SER A 424 -11.46 11.64 0.15
N LEU A 425 -10.77 10.87 1.01
CA LEU A 425 -11.39 10.11 2.11
C LEU A 425 -11.66 10.96 3.36
N GLN A 426 -11.23 12.22 3.34
CA GLN A 426 -11.42 13.23 4.38
C GLN A 426 -11.06 12.74 5.78
N GLN A 427 -10.05 11.89 5.94
CA GLN A 427 -9.58 11.40 7.25
C GLN A 427 -8.10 11.02 7.19
N GLY A 428 -7.48 10.83 8.36
CA GLY A 428 -6.12 10.28 8.44
C GLY A 428 -6.10 8.79 8.18
N GLY A 429 -5.03 8.30 7.55
CA GLY A 429 -4.80 6.87 7.42
C GLY A 429 -4.33 6.26 8.74
N LYS A 430 -4.39 4.93 8.85
CA LYS A 430 -3.85 4.17 9.98
C LYS A 430 -2.51 3.52 9.62
N PRO A 431 -1.66 3.21 10.60
CA PRO A 431 -0.45 2.41 10.38
C PRO A 431 -0.73 1.09 9.64
N GLY A 432 -1.85 0.44 9.95
CA GLY A 432 -2.31 -0.76 9.25
C GLY A 432 -2.51 -0.57 7.75
N ASP A 433 -2.97 0.62 7.30
CA ASP A 433 -3.20 0.87 5.88
C ASP A 433 -1.88 0.85 5.08
N VAL A 434 -0.79 1.32 5.69
CA VAL A 434 0.56 1.24 5.10
C VAL A 434 1.09 -0.20 5.15
N ALA A 435 0.86 -0.89 6.26
CA ALA A 435 1.29 -2.26 6.46
C ALA A 435 0.67 -3.23 5.44
N GLU A 436 -0.60 -3.07 5.10
CA GLU A 436 -1.29 -3.88 4.09
C GLU A 436 -0.70 -3.69 2.68
N ALA A 437 -0.36 -2.46 2.30
CA ALA A 437 0.29 -2.19 1.02
C ALA A 437 1.69 -2.85 0.95
N ILE A 438 2.43 -2.84 2.06
CA ILE A 438 3.73 -3.52 2.15
C ILE A 438 3.56 -5.04 2.09
N ALA A 439 2.58 -5.59 2.79
CA ALA A 439 2.28 -7.03 2.76
C ALA A 439 1.88 -7.50 1.36
N PHE A 440 1.13 -6.70 0.61
CA PHE A 440 0.85 -6.96 -0.80
C PHE A 440 2.15 -7.08 -1.62
N PHE A 441 3.05 -6.10 -1.56
CA PHE A 441 4.32 -6.16 -2.28
C PHE A 441 5.24 -7.30 -1.83
N ALA A 442 5.14 -7.73 -0.58
CA ALA A 442 5.89 -8.87 -0.05
C ALA A 442 5.35 -10.23 -0.53
N SER A 443 4.11 -10.27 -1.04
CA SER A 443 3.46 -11.52 -1.43
C SER A 443 4.02 -12.13 -2.71
N GLU A 444 3.82 -13.43 -2.88
CA GLU A 444 4.17 -14.13 -4.12
C GLU A 444 3.28 -13.72 -5.29
N ALA A 445 2.00 -13.42 -5.03
CA ALA A 445 1.07 -12.81 -5.98
C ALA A 445 1.67 -11.62 -6.73
N ALA A 446 2.41 -10.78 -6.00
CA ALA A 446 2.98 -9.55 -6.50
C ALA A 446 4.34 -9.75 -7.20
N ALA A 447 4.71 -10.98 -7.59
CA ALA A 447 5.99 -11.26 -8.25
C ALA A 447 6.18 -10.49 -9.57
N GLY A 448 5.10 -10.15 -10.27
CA GLY A 448 5.13 -9.27 -11.45
C GLY A 448 4.78 -7.82 -11.15
N VAL A 449 4.99 -7.35 -9.93
CA VAL A 449 4.76 -5.95 -9.53
C VAL A 449 6.06 -5.44 -8.90
N THR A 450 6.88 -4.76 -9.69
CA THR A 450 8.21 -4.26 -9.30
C THR A 450 8.41 -2.82 -9.76
N ALA A 451 9.39 -2.11 -9.19
CA ALA A 451 9.67 -0.70 -9.44
C ALA A 451 8.50 0.27 -9.17
N ASN A 452 7.48 -0.14 -8.43
CA ASN A 452 6.31 0.69 -8.14
C ASN A 452 6.56 1.59 -6.91
N VAL A 453 5.97 2.78 -6.92
CA VAL A 453 5.87 3.68 -5.76
C VAL A 453 4.39 3.93 -5.49
N LEU A 454 3.82 3.22 -4.52
CA LEU A 454 2.39 3.31 -4.22
C LEU A 454 2.11 4.31 -3.10
N ARG A 455 1.34 5.36 -3.38
CA ARG A 455 0.93 6.30 -2.31
C ARG A 455 -0.18 5.70 -1.47
N VAL A 456 0.01 5.67 -0.16
CA VAL A 456 -1.02 5.28 0.82
C VAL A 456 -1.48 6.56 1.51
N CYS A 457 -2.40 7.28 0.87
CA CYS A 457 -2.66 8.69 1.19
C CYS A 457 -4.13 9.13 1.10
N GLY A 458 -5.07 8.24 0.82
CA GLY A 458 -6.49 8.58 0.64
C GLY A 458 -6.73 9.61 -0.48
N GLN A 459 -5.85 9.62 -1.49
CA GLN A 459 -5.80 10.61 -2.56
C GLN A 459 -5.54 12.06 -2.06
N ASN A 460 -4.46 12.24 -1.30
CA ASN A 460 -3.98 13.57 -0.90
C ASN A 460 -3.80 14.48 -2.14
N LEU A 461 -4.27 15.72 -2.03
CA LEU A 461 -4.22 16.74 -3.09
C LEU A 461 -2.79 17.09 -3.53
N VAL A 462 -1.82 16.94 -2.62
CA VAL A 462 -0.41 17.26 -2.87
C VAL A 462 0.27 16.12 -3.66
N GLY A 463 0.95 16.42 -4.77
CA GLY A 463 1.62 15.42 -5.63
C GLY A 463 2.42 16.03 -6.78
N GLN A 464 2.98 15.15 -7.61
CA GLN A 464 3.63 15.43 -8.90
C GLN A 464 2.95 14.56 -9.96
#